data_AF-A0A351NZL5-F1
#
_entry.id   AF-A0A351NZL5-F1
#
_cell.length_a   1.000
_cell.length_b   1.000
_cell.length_c   1.000
_cell.angle_alpha   90.00
_cell.angle_beta   90.00
_cell.angle_gamma   90.00
#
_symmetry.space_group_name_H-M   'P 1'
#
loop_
_entity.id
_entity.type
_entity.pdbx_description
1 polymer ?
#
loop_
_entity_poly.entity_id
_entity_poly.type
_entity_poly.pdbx_seq_one_letter_code
_entity_poly.pdbx_strand_id
1 'polypeptide(L)'
;IGTFNWDSLRNIRQYPLSSNIVMIVTVIVVVATHNLAYGVLVGVLLSALFFANKIERYMAIQSEFNEPENTRIYTVTGQVFFSSADKFTSAFDFKEALSKVVIDVSQAHFWDVSAVAAVDKV
;
A
#
# COMPACT_ATOMS: atom_id res chain seq x y z
N ILE A 1 -19.49 -33.25 10.74
CA ILE A 1 -18.48 -33.08 9.67
C ILE A 1 -19.03 -32.00 8.74
N GLY A 2 -18.71 -30.72 8.97
CA GLY A 2 -19.42 -29.62 8.30
C GLY A 2 -18.96 -28.20 8.66
N THR A 3 -17.87 -28.03 9.40
CA THR A 3 -17.27 -26.71 9.68
C THR A 3 -16.30 -26.25 8.59
N PHE A 4 -15.89 -27.17 7.70
CA PHE A 4 -14.99 -26.85 6.59
C PHE A 4 -15.82 -26.48 5.38
N ASN A 5 -15.79 -25.20 4.98
CA ASN A 5 -16.46 -24.73 3.79
C ASN A 5 -15.61 -25.06 2.55
N TRP A 6 -15.90 -26.18 1.90
CA TRP A 6 -15.21 -26.63 0.70
C TRP A 6 -15.41 -25.69 -0.50
N ASP A 7 -16.45 -24.86 -0.50
CA ASP A 7 -16.64 -23.83 -1.53
C ASP A 7 -15.56 -22.74 -1.46
N SER A 8 -14.99 -22.46 -0.27
CA SER A 8 -13.88 -21.51 -0.13
C SER A 8 -12.64 -21.97 -0.88
N LEU A 9 -12.37 -23.28 -0.96
CA LEU A 9 -11.26 -23.84 -1.75
C LEU A 9 -11.53 -23.75 -3.26
N ARG A 10 -12.78 -24.01 -3.67
CA ARG A 10 -13.19 -23.98 -5.09
C ARG A 10 -13.20 -22.56 -5.65
N ASN A 11 -13.50 -21.56 -4.81
CA ASN A 11 -13.60 -20.16 -5.19
C ASN A 11 -12.36 -19.32 -4.82
N ILE A 12 -11.19 -19.94 -4.55
CA ILE A 12 -9.94 -19.22 -4.26
C ILE A 12 -9.65 -18.12 -5.30
N ARG A 13 -9.91 -18.33 -6.58
CA ARG A 13 -9.66 -17.31 -7.62
C ARG A 13 -10.57 -16.08 -7.56
N GLN A 14 -11.69 -16.13 -6.85
CA GLN A 14 -12.62 -14.99 -6.73
C GLN A 14 -12.24 -14.04 -5.59
N TYR A 15 -11.46 -14.50 -4.61
CA TYR A 15 -11.02 -13.68 -3.48
C TYR A 15 -9.69 -12.97 -3.78
N PRO A 16 -9.44 -11.79 -3.15
CA PRO A 16 -8.14 -11.14 -3.22
C PRO A 16 -7.01 -12.10 -2.82
N LEU A 17 -5.89 -12.07 -3.55
CA LEU A 17 -4.75 -12.97 -3.31
C LEU A 17 -4.25 -12.93 -1.86
N SER A 18 -4.23 -11.74 -1.25
CA SER A 18 -3.85 -11.56 0.15
C SER A 18 -4.75 -12.34 1.12
N SER A 19 -6.07 -12.32 0.92
CA SER A 19 -7.02 -13.05 1.77
C SER A 19 -6.84 -14.57 1.67
N ASN A 20 -6.59 -15.07 0.46
CA ASN A 20 -6.34 -16.50 0.26
C ASN A 20 -5.04 -16.96 0.94
N ILE A 21 -3.98 -16.15 0.87
CA ILE A 21 -2.72 -16.47 1.53
C ILE A 21 -2.92 -16.58 3.05
N VAL A 22 -3.62 -15.63 3.67
CA VAL A 22 -3.94 -15.68 5.10
C VAL A 22 -4.70 -16.98 5.44
N MET A 23 -5.75 -17.30 4.68
CA MET A 23 -6.55 -18.51 4.91
C MET A 23 -5.71 -19.79 4.80
N ILE A 24 -4.90 -19.92 3.75
CA ILE A 24 -4.05 -21.12 3.55
C ILE A 24 -3.01 -21.24 4.67
N VAL A 25 -2.32 -20.15 5.02
CA VAL A 25 -1.27 -20.18 6.05
C VAL A 25 -1.86 -20.52 7.42
N THR A 26 -3.00 -19.93 7.79
CA THR A 26 -3.64 -20.25 9.07
C THR A 26 -4.01 -21.72 9.15
N VAL A 27 -4.63 -22.30 8.12
CA VAL A 27 -4.97 -23.72 8.07
C VAL A 27 -3.73 -24.61 8.20
N ILE A 28 -2.65 -24.31 7.46
CA ILE A 28 -1.40 -25.07 7.53
C ILE A 28 -0.81 -25.06 8.94
N VAL A 29 -0.75 -23.88 9.58
CA VAL A 29 -0.21 -23.75 10.94
C VAL A 29 -1.05 -24.53 11.94
N VAL A 30 -2.38 -24.44 11.88
CA VAL A 30 -3.27 -25.20 12.79
C VAL A 30 -3.09 -26.71 12.61
N VAL A 31 -3.05 -27.19 11.37
CA VAL A 31 -2.91 -28.64 11.08
C VAL A 31 -1.54 -29.16 11.49
N ALA A 32 -0.46 -28.42 11.22
CA ALA A 32 0.89 -28.84 11.56
C ALA A 32 1.15 -28.82 13.08
N THR A 33 0.67 -27.77 13.77
CA THR A 33 0.93 -27.58 15.21
C THR A 33 -0.14 -28.18 16.11
N HIS A 34 -1.27 -28.61 15.55
CA HIS A 34 -2.48 -29.02 16.27
C HIS A 34 -2.98 -27.96 17.27
N ASN A 35 -2.61 -26.70 17.06
CA ASN A 35 -2.91 -25.60 17.95
C ASN A 35 -3.57 -24.44 17.18
N LEU A 36 -4.85 -24.23 17.47
CA LEU A 36 -5.63 -23.15 16.88
C LEU A 36 -5.06 -21.77 17.20
N ALA A 37 -4.47 -21.58 18.39
CA ALA A 37 -3.95 -20.28 18.82
C ALA A 37 -2.79 -19.79 17.94
N TYR A 38 -1.89 -20.69 17.52
CA TYR A 38 -0.81 -20.32 16.59
C TYR A 38 -1.34 -19.95 15.21
N GLY A 39 -2.36 -20.67 14.73
CA GLY A 39 -3.04 -20.31 13.49
C GLY A 39 -3.66 -18.91 13.55
N VAL A 40 -4.38 -18.61 14.63
CA VAL A 40 -4.98 -17.28 14.84
C VAL A 40 -3.92 -16.19 14.90
N LEU A 41 -2.84 -16.40 15.68
CA LEU A 41 -1.75 -15.43 15.82
C LEU A 41 -1.13 -15.09 14.46
N VAL A 42 -0.72 -16.10 13.69
CA VAL A 42 -0.12 -15.90 12.36
C VAL A 42 -1.11 -15.25 11.40
N GLY A 43 -2.38 -15.65 11.45
CA GLY A 43 -3.44 -15.07 10.62
C GLY A 43 -3.66 -13.59 10.85
N VAL A 44 -3.70 -13.16 12.12
CA VAL A 44 -3.85 -11.75 12.50
C VAL A 44 -2.64 -10.94 12.05
N LEU A 45 -1.41 -11.44 12.24
CA LEU A 45 -0.19 -10.76 11.82
C LEU A 45 -0.14 -10.55 10.30
N LEU A 46 -0.42 -11.61 9.53
CA LEU A 46 -0.45 -11.52 8.07
C LEU A 46 -1.57 -10.60 7.57
N SER A 47 -2.75 -10.66 8.19
CA SER A 47 -3.87 -9.77 7.85
C SER A 47 -3.52 -8.31 8.08
N ALA A 48 -2.88 -7.99 9.21
CA ALA A 48 -2.42 -6.64 9.53
C ALA A 48 -1.38 -6.14 8.52
N LEU A 49 -0.41 -6.99 8.14
CA LEU A 49 0.61 -6.64 7.15
C LEU A 49 0.02 -6.37 5.76
N PHE A 50 -0.88 -7.24 5.29
CA PHE A 50 -1.56 -7.03 4.00
C PHE A 50 -2.48 -5.81 4.03
N PHE A 51 -3.12 -5.54 5.16
CA PHE A 51 -3.95 -4.35 5.32
C PHE A 51 -3.12 -3.08 5.24
N ALA A 52 -1.98 -3.02 5.93
CA ALA A 52 -1.05 -1.89 5.84
C ALA A 52 -0.58 -1.65 4.40
N ASN A 53 -0.15 -2.71 3.70
CA ASN A 53 0.27 -2.62 2.29
C ASN A 53 -0.87 -2.17 1.35
N LYS A 54 -2.11 -2.60 1.63
CA LYS A 54 -3.28 -2.14 0.86
C LYS A 54 -3.51 -0.63 1.04
N ILE A 55 -3.32 -0.10 2.26
CA ILE A 55 -3.47 1.33 2.55
C ILE A 55 -2.40 2.16 1.80
N GLU A 56 -1.18 1.63 1.66
CA GLU A 56 -0.10 2.33 0.95
C GLU A 56 -0.39 2.63 -0.51
N ARG A 57 -1.21 1.79 -1.15
CA ARG A 57 -1.55 1.92 -2.57
C ARG A 57 -2.59 3.01 -2.86
N TYR A 58 -3.14 3.66 -1.84
CA TYR A 58 -4.08 4.78 -2.03
C TYR A 58 -3.39 6.12 -2.31
N MET A 59 -2.06 6.20 -2.22
CA MET A 59 -1.32 7.37 -2.68
C MET A 59 -1.10 7.26 -4.19
N ALA A 60 -1.60 8.23 -4.95
CA ALA A 60 -1.39 8.35 -6.39
C ALA A 60 -0.79 9.71 -6.72
N ILE A 61 0.28 9.69 -7.52
CA ILE A 61 0.98 10.89 -7.99
C ILE A 61 0.80 10.96 -9.49
N GLN A 62 0.22 12.05 -9.97
CA GLN A 62 0.07 12.33 -11.40
C GLN A 62 1.04 13.45 -11.76
N SER A 63 1.70 13.33 -12.90
CA SER A 63 2.59 14.37 -13.43
C SER A 63 2.05 14.90 -14.74
N GLU A 64 1.90 16.21 -14.83
CA GLU A 64 1.54 16.91 -16.06
C GLU A 64 2.67 17.86 -16.44
N PHE A 65 3.06 17.85 -17.71
CA PHE A 65 4.10 18.73 -18.22
C PHE A 65 3.50 19.81 -19.10
N ASN A 66 3.76 21.07 -18.72
CA ASN A 66 3.35 22.22 -19.49
C ASN A 66 4.54 22.70 -20.34
N GLU A 67 4.58 22.28 -21.61
CA GLU A 67 5.61 22.63 -22.59
C GLU A 67 5.86 24.15 -22.72
N PRO A 68 4.84 25.02 -22.91
CA PRO A 68 5.08 26.44 -23.14
C PRO A 68 5.67 27.21 -21.94
N GLU A 69 5.50 26.73 -20.71
CA GLU A 69 6.07 27.35 -19.50
C GLU A 69 7.27 26.58 -18.92
N ASN A 70 7.67 25.47 -19.55
CA ASN A 70 8.67 24.51 -19.05
C ASN A 70 8.44 24.14 -17.56
N THR A 71 7.16 24.00 -17.20
CA THR A 71 6.70 23.78 -15.81
C THR A 71 6.14 22.38 -15.68
N ARG A 72 6.57 21.64 -14.66
CA ARG A 72 5.99 20.33 -14.30
C ARG A 72 5.09 20.48 -13.08
N ILE A 73 3.87 19.97 -13.19
CA ILE A 73 2.88 19.96 -12.12
C ILE A 73 2.74 18.53 -11.63
N TYR A 74 3.00 18.31 -10.35
CA TYR A 74 2.81 17.03 -9.67
C TYR A 74 1.60 17.11 -8.76
N THR A 75 0.54 16.40 -9.10
CA THR A 75 -0.68 16.33 -8.29
C THR A 75 -0.64 15.08 -7.42
N VAL A 76 -0.59 15.29 -6.11
CA VAL A 76 -0.50 14.23 -5.11
C VAL A 76 -1.87 14.03 -4.50
N THR A 77 -2.39 12.80 -4.59
CA THR A 77 -3.71 12.44 -4.07
C THR A 77 -3.59 11.26 -3.10
N GLY A 78 -4.35 11.30 -2.01
CA GLY A 78 -4.47 10.19 -1.05
C GLY A 78 -3.66 10.38 0.25
N GLN A 79 -3.28 9.26 0.86
CA GLN A 79 -2.68 9.24 2.20
C GLN A 79 -1.15 9.12 2.12
N VAL A 80 -0.44 10.12 2.66
CA VAL A 80 1.03 10.11 2.80
C VAL A 80 1.38 9.76 4.24
N PHE A 81 2.11 8.66 4.42
CA PHE A 81 2.56 8.13 5.69
C PHE A 81 3.90 7.41 5.52
N PHE A 82 4.52 6.97 6.61
CA PHE A 82 5.88 6.45 6.66
C PHE A 82 6.23 5.47 5.54
N SER A 83 5.35 4.52 5.20
CA SER A 83 5.67 3.53 4.15
C SER A 83 5.32 3.96 2.73
N SER A 84 4.68 5.12 2.54
CA SER A 84 4.52 5.76 1.22
C SER A 84 5.50 6.93 0.97
N ALA A 85 6.22 7.39 1.99
CA ALA A 85 7.24 8.45 1.89
C ALA A 85 8.35 8.15 0.87
N ASP A 86 8.86 6.92 0.83
CA ASP A 86 9.88 6.51 -0.15
C ASP A 86 9.31 6.53 -1.58
N LYS A 87 8.07 6.06 -1.76
CA LYS A 87 7.38 6.11 -3.06
C LYS A 87 7.16 7.54 -3.52
N PHE A 88 6.83 8.45 -2.59
CA PHE A 88 6.65 9.87 -2.84
C PHE A 88 7.93 10.48 -3.41
N THR A 89 9.04 10.37 -2.69
CA THR A 89 10.33 10.92 -3.15
C THR A 89 10.81 10.31 -4.47
N SER A 90 10.57 9.01 -4.70
CA SER A 90 10.95 8.34 -5.94
C SER A 90 10.11 8.71 -7.18
N ALA A 91 8.93 9.31 -6.99
CA ALA A 91 8.05 9.71 -8.08
C ALA A 91 8.45 11.04 -8.75
N PHE A 92 9.30 11.83 -8.08
CA PHE A 92 9.82 13.08 -8.62
C PHE A 92 11.09 12.82 -9.42
N ASP A 93 11.15 13.37 -10.63
CA ASP A 93 12.36 13.30 -11.45
C ASP A 93 13.18 14.58 -11.26
N PHE A 94 14.24 14.48 -10.47
CA PHE A 94 15.15 15.59 -10.18
C PHE A 94 16.19 15.84 -11.29
N LYS A 95 16.17 15.05 -12.37
CA LYS A 95 17.16 15.15 -13.46
C LYS A 95 16.67 15.96 -14.66
N GLU A 96 15.37 16.27 -14.74
CA GLU A 96 14.86 17.18 -15.78
C GLU A 96 15.26 18.63 -15.48
N ALA A 97 15.76 19.33 -16.51
CA ALA A 97 16.08 20.75 -16.44
C ALA A 97 14.80 21.61 -16.58
N LEU A 98 14.00 21.66 -15.52
CA LEU A 98 12.75 22.41 -15.46
C LEU A 98 13.00 23.83 -14.94
N SER A 99 12.27 24.82 -15.45
CA SER A 99 12.31 26.20 -14.94
C SER A 99 11.49 26.34 -13.65
N LYS A 100 10.45 25.53 -13.49
CA LYS A 100 9.55 25.56 -12.35
C LYS A 100 8.92 24.19 -12.09
N VAL A 101 8.80 23.82 -10.82
CA VAL A 101 8.08 22.64 -10.35
C VAL A 101 6.96 23.09 -9.43
N VAL A 102 5.74 22.59 -9.65
CA VAL A 102 4.58 22.84 -8.79
C VAL A 102 4.14 21.51 -8.20
N ILE A 103 4.12 21.42 -6.88
CA ILE A 103 3.62 20.24 -6.16
C ILE A 103 2.26 20.61 -5.57
N ASP A 104 1.19 20.06 -6.14
CA ASP A 104 -0.16 20.21 -5.62
C ASP A 104 -0.45 19.09 -4.62
N VAL A 105 -0.55 19.47 -3.35
CA VAL A 105 -0.87 18.60 -2.21
C VAL A 105 -2.26 18.85 -1.65
N SER A 106 -3.12 19.57 -2.38
CA SER A 106 -4.47 19.95 -1.91
C SER A 106 -5.37 18.75 -1.61
N GLN A 107 -5.12 17.61 -2.25
CA GLN A 107 -5.85 16.34 -2.08
C GLN A 107 -5.01 15.26 -1.37
N ALA A 108 -3.89 15.67 -0.75
CA ALA A 108 -3.02 14.79 0.02
C ALA A 108 -3.20 15.02 1.52
N HIS A 109 -3.23 13.95 2.31
CA HIS A 109 -3.18 14.06 3.76
C HIS A 109 -1.90 13.44 4.31
N PHE A 110 -1.20 14.21 5.13
CA PHE A 110 0.01 13.81 5.82
C PHE A 110 -0.32 13.34 7.22
N TRP A 111 -0.01 12.07 7.53
CA TRP A 111 -0.41 11.44 8.79
C TRP A 111 0.70 11.36 9.83
N ASP A 112 1.97 11.53 9.45
CA ASP A 112 3.10 11.40 10.36
C ASP A 112 4.29 12.31 10.01
N VAL A 113 5.28 12.35 10.91
CA VAL A 113 6.51 13.15 10.76
C VAL A 113 7.34 12.71 9.55
N SER A 114 7.29 11.43 9.19
CA SER A 114 8.03 10.88 8.05
C SER A 114 7.46 11.39 6.73
N ALA A 115 6.14 11.54 6.65
CA ALA A 115 5.45 12.13 5.52
C ALA A 115 5.86 13.61 5.32
N VAL A 116 6.03 14.36 6.41
CA VAL A 116 6.56 15.73 6.37
C VAL A 116 8.03 15.75 5.94
N ALA A 117 8.86 14.86 6.49
CA ALA A 117 10.26 14.73 6.10
C ALA A 117 10.43 14.32 4.62
N ALA A 118 9.45 13.61 4.04
CA ALA A 118 9.44 13.28 2.62
C ALA A 118 9.29 14.53 1.75
N VAL A 119 8.47 15.51 2.16
CA VAL A 119 8.32 16.79 1.45
C VAL A 119 9.58 17.63 1.58
N ASP A 120 10.20 17.68 2.75
CA ASP A 120 11.43 18.46 3.00
C ASP A 120 12.64 17.95 2.17
N LYS A 121 12.55 16.71 1.66
CA LYS A 121 13.60 16.08 0.87
C LYS A 121 13.46 16.33 -0.65
N VAL A 122 12.32 16.85 -1.10
CA VAL A 122 11.99 17.16 -2.51
C VAL A 122 12.07 18.67 -2.73
#